data_AF-A4X147-F1
#
_entry.id   AF-A4X147-F1
#
_cell.length_a   1.000
_cell.length_b   1.000
_cell.length_c   1.000
_cell.angle_alpha   90.00
_cell.angle_beta   90.00
_cell.angle_gamma   90.00
#
_symmetry.space_group_name_H-M   'P 1'
#
loop_
_entity.id
_entity.type
_entity.pdbx_description
1 polymer ?
#
loop_
_entity_poly.entity_id
_entity_poly.type
_entity_poly.pdbx_seq_one_letter_code
_entity_poly.pdbx_strand_id
1 'polypeptide(L)'
;MGTAQTPYDAVLHAARDVAELDNALDAERLGAALLGSVYAVAETRRDDAVRAFVSDFLAATSRRRAAAATTIRSVFAALVPDAAGADRVRPAAAAPAWSGQLGRVHLTGCWAYGDVFGDQTSYLATFAYDDPTGGPEHALVALVDHNIGITKDIFVGGPPARVLDQIRQMCAEDELTWFRDEAPAAMHTEVSRHLAITDELSELPGEGSLATDRALVGARLALLPTSRAAGDQRAEPLTAAERTDLVRRFLAAPEATQFGLDSLDDDQLASLHFCLGLLLDHTATFTDPDPLRWSPTVAGLFLLDWVHRRAVLDMDDAALLPRVLRGWAAYAGRKRGLSAAAAARVDAAVDEMVPEFARLYSTGERRSPATAAVAQLLADGVDPDDPAALDAWIEENRHHLTDEGS
;
A
#
# COMPACT_ATOMS: atom_id res chain seq x y z
N MET A 1 -4.92 35.28 -31.25
CA MET A 1 -3.75 34.67 -30.62
C MET A 1 -4.14 34.32 -29.20
N GLY A 2 -4.52 33.07 -28.94
CA GLY A 2 -4.83 32.62 -27.58
C GLY A 2 -3.56 32.72 -26.73
N THR A 3 -3.59 33.48 -25.64
CA THR A 3 -2.52 33.47 -24.65
C THR A 3 -2.31 32.04 -24.19
N ALA A 4 -1.07 31.56 -24.18
CA ALA A 4 -0.74 30.26 -23.60
C ALA A 4 -1.35 30.21 -22.19
N GLN A 5 -2.35 29.34 -21.98
CA GLN A 5 -2.98 29.17 -20.68
C GLN A 5 -1.93 28.63 -19.75
N THR A 6 -1.57 29.40 -18.73
CA THR A 6 -0.76 28.85 -17.64
C THR A 6 -1.61 27.80 -16.91
N PRO A 7 -1.00 26.81 -16.22
CA PRO A 7 -1.73 25.90 -15.35
C PRO A 7 -2.63 26.64 -14.35
N TYR A 8 -2.21 27.83 -13.91
CA TYR A 8 -2.99 28.69 -13.00
C TYR A 8 -4.24 29.27 -13.66
N ASP A 9 -4.17 29.68 -14.93
CA ASP A 9 -5.35 30.16 -15.67
C ASP A 9 -6.37 29.02 -15.89
N ALA A 10 -5.89 27.79 -16.10
CA ALA A 10 -6.75 26.61 -16.18
C ALA A 10 -7.47 26.34 -14.84
N VAL A 11 -6.75 26.40 -13.72
CA VAL A 11 -7.37 26.30 -12.38
C VAL A 11 -8.39 27.41 -12.14
N LEU A 12 -8.07 28.66 -12.45
CA LEU A 12 -9.00 29.78 -12.29
C LEU A 12 -10.25 29.63 -13.18
N HIS A 13 -10.08 29.07 -14.38
CA HIS A 13 -11.20 28.80 -15.28
C HIS A 13 -12.08 27.65 -14.77
N ALA A 14 -11.49 26.59 -14.22
CA ALA A 14 -12.22 25.47 -13.65
C ALA A 14 -12.92 25.85 -12.34
N ALA A 15 -12.32 26.72 -11.53
CA ALA A 15 -12.88 27.21 -10.28
C ALA A 15 -13.76 28.47 -10.44
N ARG A 16 -14.20 28.83 -11.66
CA ARG A 16 -14.92 30.09 -11.92
C ARG A 16 -16.21 30.25 -11.09
N ASP A 17 -16.88 29.14 -10.81
CA ASP A 17 -18.17 29.09 -10.11
C ASP A 17 -17.98 28.73 -8.62
N VAL A 18 -16.73 28.64 -8.12
CA VAL A 18 -16.44 28.24 -6.72
C VAL A 18 -17.15 29.14 -5.70
N ALA A 19 -17.33 30.43 -6.01
CA ALA A 19 -18.00 31.37 -5.12
C ALA A 19 -19.51 31.16 -5.03
N GLU A 20 -20.10 30.39 -5.95
CA GLU A 20 -21.53 30.07 -6.02
C GLU A 20 -21.88 28.77 -5.30
N LEU A 21 -20.88 28.04 -4.77
CA LEU A 21 -21.11 26.82 -3.99
C LEU A 21 -21.85 27.13 -2.69
N ASP A 22 -22.62 26.16 -2.22
CA ASP A 22 -23.51 26.32 -1.07
C ASP A 22 -22.78 26.19 0.28
N ASN A 23 -21.70 25.41 0.32
CA ASN A 23 -21.01 25.08 1.57
C ASN A 23 -19.49 24.86 1.40
N ALA A 24 -18.78 24.84 2.54
CA ALA A 24 -17.34 24.72 2.58
C ALA A 24 -16.84 23.35 2.13
N LEU A 25 -17.54 22.26 2.46
CA LEU A 25 -17.17 20.90 2.07
C LEU A 25 -17.12 20.73 0.54
N ASP A 26 -18.11 21.27 -0.17
CA ASP A 26 -18.14 21.20 -1.64
C ASP A 26 -17.02 22.03 -2.26
N ALA A 27 -16.69 23.18 -1.65
CA ALA A 27 -15.55 23.98 -2.08
C ALA A 27 -14.21 23.26 -1.84
N GLU A 28 -14.06 22.57 -0.70
CA GLU A 28 -12.89 21.75 -0.39
C GLU A 28 -12.76 20.55 -1.31
N ARG A 29 -13.85 19.86 -1.65
CA ARG A 29 -13.85 18.76 -2.64
C ARG A 29 -13.46 19.25 -4.03
N LEU A 30 -14.01 20.39 -4.48
CA LEU A 30 -13.60 21.02 -5.73
C LEU A 30 -12.10 21.34 -5.72
N GLY A 31 -11.62 21.95 -4.62
CA GLY A 31 -10.21 22.28 -4.46
C GLY A 31 -9.31 21.05 -4.50
N ALA A 32 -9.69 19.99 -3.78
CA ALA A 32 -8.96 18.73 -3.76
C ALA A 32 -8.92 18.08 -5.15
N ALA A 33 -10.04 18.05 -5.87
CA ALA A 33 -10.10 17.51 -7.23
C ALA A 33 -9.16 18.25 -8.21
N LEU A 34 -9.09 19.58 -8.10
CA LEU A 34 -8.18 20.40 -8.92
C LEU A 34 -6.71 20.10 -8.59
N LEU A 35 -6.37 19.97 -7.29
CA LEU A 35 -5.03 19.59 -6.87
C LEU A 35 -4.70 18.13 -7.22
N GLY A 36 -5.72 17.27 -7.32
CA GLY A 36 -5.57 15.88 -7.72
C GLY A 36 -5.02 15.72 -9.13
N SER A 37 -5.29 16.65 -10.04
CA SER A 37 -4.67 16.65 -11.37
C SER A 37 -3.16 16.91 -11.30
N VAL A 38 -2.71 17.77 -10.37
CA VAL A 38 -1.28 18.00 -10.13
C VAL A 38 -0.64 16.78 -9.48
N TYR A 39 -1.32 16.20 -8.49
CA TYR A 39 -0.88 14.99 -7.80
C TYR A 39 -0.70 13.80 -8.76
N ALA A 40 -1.66 13.59 -9.68
CA ALA A 40 -1.67 12.46 -10.59
C ALA A 40 -0.52 12.47 -11.62
N VAL A 41 -0.10 13.66 -12.06
CA VAL A 41 0.92 13.82 -13.12
C VAL A 41 2.31 14.15 -12.57
N ALA A 42 2.47 14.25 -11.25
CA ALA A 42 3.74 14.58 -10.64
C ALA A 42 4.78 13.47 -10.85
N GLU A 43 5.97 13.86 -11.33
CA GLU A 43 7.11 12.96 -11.54
C GLU A 43 8.03 12.88 -10.31
N THR A 44 7.94 13.87 -9.43
CA THR A 44 8.63 13.90 -8.14
C THR A 44 7.73 13.38 -7.02
N ARG A 45 8.22 13.39 -5.79
CA ARG A 45 7.40 13.18 -4.59
C ARG A 45 6.15 14.07 -4.66
N ARG A 46 4.97 13.45 -4.63
CA ARG A 46 3.72 14.06 -5.14
C ARG A 46 3.14 15.11 -4.22
N ASP A 47 3.27 14.91 -2.90
CA ASP A 47 2.87 15.90 -1.90
C ASP A 47 3.69 17.19 -1.99
N ASP A 48 5.00 17.07 -2.22
CA ASP A 48 5.89 18.20 -2.47
C ASP A 48 5.54 18.95 -3.76
N ALA A 49 5.20 18.22 -4.83
CA ALA A 49 4.76 18.81 -6.09
C ALA A 49 3.45 19.63 -5.91
N VAL A 50 2.47 19.08 -5.19
CA VAL A 50 1.23 19.79 -4.86
C VAL A 50 1.52 21.03 -4.00
N ARG A 51 2.37 20.92 -2.98
CA ARG A 51 2.77 22.05 -2.12
C ARG A 51 3.46 23.17 -2.91
N ALA A 52 4.38 22.80 -3.80
CA ALA A 52 5.08 23.76 -4.67
C ALA A 52 4.08 24.46 -5.61
N PHE A 53 3.19 23.69 -6.24
CA PHE A 53 2.14 24.22 -7.10
C PHE A 53 1.24 25.22 -6.36
N VAL A 54 0.78 24.87 -5.15
CA VAL A 54 -0.05 25.79 -4.34
C VAL A 54 0.73 27.06 -4.00
N SER A 55 1.99 26.93 -3.58
CA SER A 55 2.85 28.07 -3.25
C SER A 55 2.96 29.05 -4.42
N ASP A 56 3.26 28.53 -5.61
CA ASP A 56 3.41 29.34 -6.82
C ASP A 56 2.06 29.92 -7.30
N PHE A 57 0.98 29.13 -7.21
CA PHE A 57 -0.37 29.59 -7.52
C PHE A 57 -0.77 30.77 -6.64
N LEU A 58 -0.56 30.68 -5.32
CA LEU A 58 -0.88 31.74 -4.38
C LEU A 58 -0.09 33.02 -4.66
N ALA A 59 1.19 32.90 -5.04
CA ALA A 59 2.04 34.02 -5.40
C ALA A 59 1.60 34.67 -6.73
N ALA A 60 1.43 33.87 -7.78
CA ALA A 60 1.08 34.32 -9.13
C ALA A 60 -0.31 34.96 -9.20
N THR A 61 -1.25 34.48 -8.38
CA THR A 61 -2.64 34.98 -8.37
C THR A 61 -2.91 36.05 -7.31
N SER A 62 -1.91 36.45 -6.51
CA SER A 62 -2.04 37.41 -5.40
C SER A 62 -2.67 38.76 -5.77
N ARG A 63 -2.47 39.23 -7.02
CA ARG A 63 -3.02 40.49 -7.53
C ARG A 63 -4.39 40.33 -8.19
N ARG A 64 -4.85 39.10 -8.45
CA ARG A 64 -6.16 38.84 -9.06
C ARG A 64 -7.25 39.06 -8.00
N ARG A 65 -8.19 39.97 -8.31
CA ARG A 65 -9.26 40.37 -7.39
C ARG A 65 -10.65 39.82 -7.74
N ALA A 66 -10.74 39.00 -8.78
CA ALA A 66 -11.98 38.30 -9.11
C ALA A 66 -12.40 37.38 -7.95
N ALA A 67 -13.70 37.30 -7.67
CA ALA A 67 -14.25 36.51 -6.57
C ALA A 67 -13.75 35.06 -6.59
N ALA A 68 -13.86 34.40 -7.74
CA ALA A 68 -13.35 33.04 -7.95
C ALA A 68 -11.87 32.89 -7.57
N ALA A 69 -11.01 33.82 -8.01
CA ALA A 69 -9.58 33.80 -7.71
C ALA A 69 -9.29 33.97 -6.20
N THR A 70 -10.01 34.86 -5.52
CA THR A 70 -9.83 35.04 -4.07
C THR A 70 -10.39 33.86 -3.27
N THR A 71 -11.48 33.26 -3.73
CA THR A 71 -12.13 32.13 -3.07
C THR A 71 -11.30 30.86 -3.22
N ILE A 72 -10.85 30.51 -4.43
CA ILE A 72 -10.03 29.29 -4.63
C ILE A 72 -8.68 29.36 -3.92
N ARG A 73 -8.08 30.56 -3.80
CA ARG A 73 -6.87 30.75 -2.97
C ARG A 73 -7.13 30.42 -1.50
N SER A 74 -8.30 30.75 -0.98
CA SER A 74 -8.69 30.44 0.41
C SER A 74 -8.89 28.94 0.59
N VAL A 75 -9.52 28.27 -0.38
CA VAL A 75 -9.67 26.81 -0.42
C VAL A 75 -8.30 26.11 -0.44
N PHE A 76 -7.42 26.48 -1.37
CA PHE A 76 -6.08 25.87 -1.46
C PHE A 76 -5.24 26.11 -0.21
N ALA A 77 -5.29 27.31 0.38
CA ALA A 77 -4.60 27.58 1.63
C ALA A 77 -5.14 26.77 2.82
N ALA A 78 -6.41 26.40 2.80
CA ALA A 78 -6.99 25.52 3.83
C ALA A 78 -6.62 24.04 3.62
N LEU A 79 -6.58 23.58 2.37
CA LEU A 79 -6.21 22.20 2.03
C LEU A 79 -4.70 21.92 2.18
N VAL A 80 -3.87 22.93 1.91
CA VAL A 80 -2.40 22.83 1.95
C VAL A 80 -1.84 23.99 2.80
N PRO A 81 -2.06 23.97 4.13
CA PRO A 81 -1.75 25.08 5.03
C PRO A 81 -0.26 25.37 5.19
N ASP A 82 0.56 24.43 4.75
CA ASP A 82 2.01 24.42 4.83
C ASP A 82 2.70 24.79 3.50
N ALA A 83 1.91 25.18 2.48
CA ALA A 83 2.40 25.87 1.29
C ALA A 83 2.81 27.31 1.61
N ALA A 84 3.86 27.81 0.95
CA ALA A 84 4.36 29.16 1.19
C ALA A 84 3.31 30.22 0.83
N GLY A 85 2.99 31.09 1.78
CA GLY A 85 2.00 32.16 1.60
C GLY A 85 0.55 31.75 1.89
N ALA A 86 0.27 30.49 2.24
CA ALA A 86 -1.04 30.05 2.72
C ALA A 86 -1.48 30.85 3.96
N ASP A 87 -0.55 31.03 4.91
CA ASP A 87 -0.69 31.84 6.13
C ASP A 87 -1.04 33.33 5.88
N ARG A 88 -0.81 33.84 4.67
CA ARG A 88 -1.08 35.22 4.25
C ARG A 88 -2.39 35.37 3.48
N VAL A 89 -3.05 34.27 3.13
CA VAL A 89 -4.37 34.34 2.50
C VAL A 89 -5.36 34.86 3.53
N ARG A 90 -6.17 35.83 3.12
CA ARG A 90 -7.21 36.44 3.95
C ARG A 90 -8.54 36.33 3.20
N PRO A 91 -9.65 36.08 3.91
CA PRO A 91 -10.97 36.13 3.30
C PRO A 91 -11.18 37.46 2.59
N ALA A 92 -11.77 37.42 1.39
CA ALA A 92 -12.17 38.63 0.68
C ALA A 92 -13.35 39.31 1.41
N ALA A 93 -13.50 40.62 1.24
CA ALA A 93 -14.60 41.37 1.84
C ALA A 93 -15.99 40.87 1.39
N ALA A 94 -16.09 40.33 0.18
CA ALA A 94 -17.30 39.71 -0.37
C ALA A 94 -17.15 38.18 -0.50
N ALA A 95 -16.44 37.55 0.44
CA ALA A 95 -16.29 36.09 0.45
C ALA A 95 -17.64 35.40 0.73
N PRO A 96 -17.87 34.20 0.17
CA PRO A 96 -19.03 33.39 0.50
C PRO A 96 -19.14 33.13 2.01
N ALA A 97 -20.35 32.99 2.53
CA ALA A 97 -20.60 32.80 3.97
C ALA A 97 -19.84 31.57 4.53
N TRP A 98 -19.77 30.49 3.75
CA TRP A 98 -19.07 29.26 4.12
C TRP A 98 -17.55 29.40 4.16
N SER A 99 -16.95 30.46 3.61
CA SER A 99 -15.49 30.62 3.52
C SER A 99 -14.80 30.62 4.90
N GLY A 100 -15.50 31.09 5.93
CA GLY A 100 -15.03 31.07 7.32
C GLY A 100 -15.02 29.67 7.94
N GLN A 101 -15.67 28.69 7.30
CA GLN A 101 -15.79 27.31 7.78
C GLN A 101 -14.77 26.36 7.15
N LEU A 102 -13.97 26.80 6.18
CA LEU A 102 -12.93 25.98 5.55
C LEU A 102 -12.02 25.33 6.61
N GLY A 103 -11.92 24.00 6.58
CA GLY A 103 -11.14 23.18 7.51
C GLY A 103 -11.67 23.13 8.95
N ARG A 104 -12.76 23.82 9.29
CA ARG A 104 -13.31 23.90 10.66
C ARG A 104 -14.26 22.75 10.96
N VAL A 105 -13.73 21.54 10.89
CA VAL A 105 -14.45 20.31 11.21
C VAL A 105 -13.93 19.71 12.51
N HIS A 106 -14.78 18.95 13.19
CA HIS A 106 -14.38 18.11 14.32
C HIS A 106 -14.66 16.64 14.01
N LEU A 107 -13.84 15.76 14.60
CA LEU A 107 -14.00 14.31 14.50
C LEU A 107 -15.25 13.87 15.28
N THR A 108 -16.10 13.06 14.66
CA THR A 108 -17.30 12.48 15.30
C THR A 108 -17.17 10.97 15.55
N GLY A 109 -16.22 10.29 14.90
CA GLY A 109 -15.93 8.88 15.15
C GLY A 109 -14.76 8.34 14.32
N CYS A 110 -14.18 7.23 14.75
CA CYS A 110 -13.03 6.59 14.11
C CYS A 110 -13.09 5.06 14.27
N TRP A 111 -12.90 4.36 13.15
CA TRP A 111 -13.03 2.90 13.04
C TRP A 111 -11.96 2.34 12.12
N ALA A 112 -11.76 1.02 12.21
CA ALA A 112 -10.98 0.27 11.24
C ALA A 112 -11.72 -1.04 10.89
N TYR A 113 -11.52 -1.49 9.67
CA TYR A 113 -11.96 -2.81 9.22
C TYR A 113 -10.96 -3.40 8.24
N GLY A 114 -10.97 -4.72 8.07
CA GLY A 114 -10.03 -5.40 7.19
C GLY A 114 -10.31 -6.88 7.12
N ASP A 115 -9.44 -7.61 6.42
CA ASP A 115 -9.49 -9.06 6.37
C ASP A 115 -8.75 -9.69 7.57
N VAL A 116 -9.13 -10.92 7.93
CA VAL A 116 -8.53 -11.68 9.03
C VAL A 116 -7.08 -12.09 8.75
N PHE A 117 -6.65 -12.11 7.48
CA PHE A 117 -5.29 -12.45 7.12
C PHE A 117 -4.32 -11.27 7.34
N GLY A 118 -4.83 -10.04 7.38
CA GLY A 118 -4.04 -8.83 7.48
C GLY A 118 -3.40 -8.43 6.15
N ASP A 119 -4.04 -8.74 5.02
CA ASP A 119 -3.63 -8.23 3.71
C ASP A 119 -3.92 -6.74 3.60
N GLN A 120 -5.08 -6.31 4.08
CA GLN A 120 -5.59 -4.95 3.92
C GLN A 120 -6.24 -4.44 5.21
N THR A 121 -6.17 -3.12 5.39
CA THR A 121 -6.88 -2.43 6.46
C THR A 121 -7.43 -1.11 5.93
N SER A 122 -8.73 -0.93 6.06
CA SER A 122 -9.40 0.34 5.81
C SER A 122 -9.61 1.08 7.12
N TYR A 123 -9.11 2.32 7.18
CA TYR A 123 -9.35 3.24 8.27
C TYR A 123 -10.46 4.21 7.89
N LEU A 124 -11.39 4.43 8.81
CA LEU A 124 -12.55 5.30 8.60
C LEU A 124 -12.61 6.36 9.71
N ALA A 125 -12.77 7.62 9.33
CA ALA A 125 -13.05 8.72 10.25
C ALA A 125 -14.24 9.54 9.76
N THR A 126 -15.12 9.95 10.66
CA THR A 126 -16.27 10.80 10.33
C THR A 126 -16.09 12.18 10.92
N PHE A 127 -16.56 13.19 10.21
CA PHE A 127 -16.39 14.59 10.59
C PHE A 127 -17.68 15.36 10.41
N ALA A 128 -17.85 16.38 11.24
CA ALA A 128 -18.94 17.34 11.15
C ALA A 128 -18.42 18.77 11.22
N TYR A 129 -19.14 19.69 10.58
CA TYR A 129 -18.99 21.12 10.79
C TYR A 129 -19.94 21.56 11.91
N ASP A 130 -19.50 22.48 12.76
CA ASP A 130 -20.37 23.07 13.79
C ASP A 130 -21.40 24.04 13.18
N ASP A 131 -21.03 24.66 12.05
CA ASP A 131 -21.87 25.61 11.32
C ASP A 131 -22.49 24.93 10.09
N PRO A 132 -23.82 25.06 9.86
CA PRO A 132 -24.49 24.47 8.69
C PRO A 132 -23.92 24.92 7.33
N THR A 133 -23.33 26.12 7.25
CA THR A 133 -22.66 26.61 6.04
C THR A 133 -21.35 25.87 5.76
N GLY A 134 -20.82 25.12 6.73
CA GLY A 134 -19.69 24.23 6.53
C GLY A 134 -20.02 23.03 5.64
N GLY A 135 -21.24 22.50 5.73
CA GLY A 135 -21.73 21.40 4.92
C GLY A 135 -22.21 20.21 5.74
N PRO A 136 -22.72 19.15 5.08
CA PRO A 136 -23.16 17.94 5.76
C PRO A 136 -21.97 17.18 6.38
N GLU A 137 -22.26 16.26 7.30
CA GLU A 137 -21.26 15.32 7.79
C GLU A 137 -20.69 14.47 6.64
N HIS A 138 -19.42 14.10 6.75
CA HIS A 138 -18.72 13.28 5.76
C HIS A 138 -17.78 12.27 6.42
N ALA A 139 -17.54 11.18 5.70
CA ALA A 139 -16.62 10.12 6.05
C ALA A 139 -15.37 10.22 5.18
N LEU A 140 -14.22 10.01 5.80
CA LEU A 140 -12.95 9.75 5.17
C LEU A 140 -12.69 8.25 5.30
N VAL A 141 -12.36 7.60 4.19
CA VAL A 141 -11.92 6.20 4.17
C VAL A 141 -10.53 6.15 3.53
N ALA A 142 -9.62 5.40 4.14
CA ALA A 142 -8.29 5.13 3.58
C ALA A 142 -7.98 3.65 3.63
N LEU A 143 -7.76 3.03 2.47
CA LEU A 143 -7.41 1.62 2.31
C LEU A 143 -5.89 1.46 2.26
N VAL A 144 -5.32 0.82 3.27
CA VAL A 144 -3.92 0.40 3.31
C VAL A 144 -3.82 -1.04 2.84
N ASP A 145 -2.90 -1.29 1.90
CA ASP A 145 -2.55 -2.63 1.42
C ASP A 145 -1.16 -2.99 1.97
N HIS A 146 -1.12 -3.94 2.89
CA HIS A 146 0.10 -4.33 3.62
C HIS A 146 1.02 -5.23 2.80
N ASN A 147 0.53 -5.82 1.70
CA ASN A 147 1.35 -6.64 0.82
C ASN A 147 2.30 -5.81 -0.04
N ILE A 148 1.87 -4.61 -0.42
CA ILE A 148 2.66 -3.64 -1.18
C ILE A 148 3.07 -2.42 -0.35
N GLY A 149 2.56 -2.29 0.87
CA GLY A 149 2.97 -1.30 1.85
C GLY A 149 2.59 0.13 1.49
N ILE A 150 1.42 0.34 0.88
CA ILE A 150 0.95 1.67 0.46
C ILE A 150 -0.48 1.92 0.92
N THR A 151 -0.88 3.19 0.98
CA THR A 151 -2.30 3.53 0.94
C THR A 151 -2.74 3.43 -0.52
N LYS A 152 -3.54 2.41 -0.80
CA LYS A 152 -3.94 2.00 -2.15
C LYS A 152 -5.06 2.87 -2.70
N ASP A 153 -6.01 3.26 -1.85
CA ASP A 153 -7.09 4.16 -2.22
C ASP A 153 -7.54 4.99 -1.01
N ILE A 154 -8.13 6.15 -1.28
CA ILE A 154 -8.74 7.04 -0.28
C ILE A 154 -9.97 7.69 -0.89
N PHE A 155 -10.97 7.99 -0.05
CA PHE A 155 -12.17 8.68 -0.50
C PHE A 155 -12.82 9.52 0.62
N VAL A 156 -13.41 10.66 0.24
CA VAL A 156 -14.17 11.52 1.15
C VAL A 156 -15.62 11.72 0.69
N GLY A 157 -16.54 10.99 1.31
CA GLY A 157 -17.94 10.93 0.90
C GLY A 157 -18.95 10.95 2.03
N GLY A 158 -20.22 10.68 1.71
CA GLY A 158 -21.28 10.61 2.71
C GLY A 158 -22.64 10.27 2.11
N PRO A 159 -23.69 10.16 2.95
CA PRO A 159 -23.67 10.43 4.39
C PRO A 159 -22.96 9.33 5.21
N PRO A 160 -22.22 9.68 6.28
CA PRO A 160 -21.41 8.73 7.07
C PRO A 160 -22.18 7.53 7.61
N ALA A 161 -23.41 7.74 8.08
CA ALA A 161 -24.26 6.67 8.60
C ALA A 161 -24.46 5.56 7.56
N ARG A 162 -24.68 5.91 6.28
CA ARG A 162 -24.84 4.91 5.20
C ARG A 162 -23.56 4.14 4.94
N VAL A 163 -22.41 4.83 4.95
CA VAL A 163 -21.09 4.20 4.77
C VAL A 163 -20.84 3.20 5.90
N LEU A 164 -21.08 3.61 7.15
CA LEU A 164 -20.93 2.76 8.34
C LEU A 164 -21.88 1.57 8.33
N ASP A 165 -23.14 1.76 7.98
CA ASP A 165 -24.13 0.68 7.92
C ASP A 165 -23.74 -0.35 6.86
N GLN A 166 -23.29 0.10 5.68
CA GLN A 166 -22.82 -0.79 4.62
C GLN A 166 -21.59 -1.61 5.06
N ILE A 167 -20.60 -0.96 5.69
CA ILE A 167 -19.40 -1.65 6.17
C ILE A 167 -19.75 -2.66 7.26
N ARG A 168 -20.60 -2.27 8.23
CA ARG A 168 -21.03 -3.19 9.30
C ARG A 168 -21.77 -4.39 8.75
N GLN A 169 -22.65 -4.19 7.76
CA GLN A 169 -23.36 -5.28 7.11
C GLN A 169 -22.40 -6.21 6.38
N MET A 170 -21.49 -5.66 5.56
CA MET A 170 -20.46 -6.43 4.87
C MET A 170 -19.64 -7.27 5.86
N CYS A 171 -19.17 -6.68 6.96
CA CYS A 171 -18.37 -7.40 7.94
C CYS A 171 -19.16 -8.43 8.77
N ALA A 172 -20.47 -8.23 8.95
CA ALA A 172 -21.32 -9.20 9.63
C ALA A 172 -21.63 -10.43 8.77
N GLU A 173 -21.61 -10.28 7.44
CA GLU A 173 -21.91 -11.34 6.47
C GLU A 173 -20.67 -12.16 6.06
N ASP A 174 -19.46 -11.63 6.27
CA ASP A 174 -18.19 -12.29 5.92
C ASP A 174 -17.30 -12.56 7.14
N GLU A 175 -17.19 -13.83 7.54
CA GLU A 175 -16.36 -14.29 8.65
C GLU A 175 -14.84 -14.09 8.43
N LEU A 176 -14.42 -13.76 7.21
CA LEU A 176 -13.03 -13.44 6.87
C LEU A 176 -12.72 -11.95 7.03
N THR A 177 -13.64 -11.17 7.58
CA THR A 177 -13.45 -9.75 7.84
C THR A 177 -13.71 -9.39 9.30
N TRP A 178 -13.20 -8.25 9.72
CA TRP A 178 -13.40 -7.70 11.06
C TRP A 178 -13.71 -6.20 10.99
N PHE A 179 -14.42 -5.69 11.98
CA PHE A 179 -14.74 -4.27 12.16
C PHE A 179 -14.59 -3.89 13.64
N ARG A 180 -13.95 -2.76 13.94
CA ARG A 180 -13.74 -2.26 15.31
C ARG A 180 -13.68 -0.74 15.38
N ASP A 181 -13.90 -0.20 16.57
CA ASP A 181 -13.50 1.18 16.89
C ASP A 181 -11.97 1.30 16.83
N GLU A 182 -11.47 2.45 16.37
CA GLU A 182 -10.04 2.69 16.21
C GLU A 182 -9.63 3.97 16.94
N ALA A 183 -8.40 3.97 17.46
CA ALA A 183 -7.83 5.16 18.06
C ALA A 183 -7.49 6.18 16.95
N PRO A 184 -7.96 7.43 17.03
CA PRO A 184 -7.65 8.44 16.01
C PRO A 184 -6.15 8.65 15.77
N ALA A 185 -5.33 8.48 16.83
CA ALA A 185 -3.88 8.56 16.71
C ALA A 185 -3.26 7.38 15.97
N ALA A 186 -3.83 6.18 16.08
CA ALA A 186 -3.38 5.01 15.33
C ALA A 186 -3.69 5.19 13.84
N MET A 187 -4.92 5.60 13.51
CA MET A 187 -5.30 5.95 12.14
C MET A 187 -4.38 7.02 11.54
N HIS A 188 -4.11 8.11 12.27
CA HIS A 188 -3.17 9.13 11.82
C HIS A 188 -1.81 8.51 11.47
N THR A 189 -1.20 7.79 12.41
CA THR A 189 0.13 7.18 12.23
C THR A 189 0.16 6.23 11.03
N GLU A 190 -0.78 5.28 10.96
CA GLU A 190 -0.78 4.23 9.94
C GLU A 190 -1.05 4.77 8.54
N VAL A 191 -2.09 5.61 8.40
CA VAL A 191 -2.45 6.16 7.08
C VAL A 191 -1.38 7.14 6.60
N SER A 192 -0.85 8.02 7.46
CA SER A 192 0.20 8.96 7.07
C SER A 192 1.49 8.25 6.66
N ARG A 193 1.90 7.20 7.37
CA ARG A 193 3.09 6.40 7.03
C ARG A 193 2.96 5.78 5.63
N HIS A 194 1.84 5.14 5.35
CA HIS A 194 1.61 4.46 4.08
C HIS A 194 1.36 5.43 2.92
N LEU A 195 0.68 6.56 3.16
CA LEU A 195 0.55 7.63 2.17
C LEU A 195 1.91 8.23 1.79
N ALA A 196 2.84 8.36 2.73
CA ALA A 196 4.18 8.89 2.43
C ALA A 196 4.94 8.01 1.42
N ILE A 197 4.73 6.69 1.45
CA ILE A 197 5.27 5.75 0.46
C ILE A 197 4.48 5.87 -0.85
N THR A 198 3.14 5.95 -0.79
CA THR A 198 2.30 6.18 -1.98
C THR A 198 2.73 7.42 -2.76
N ASP A 199 3.09 8.50 -2.06
CA ASP A 199 3.52 9.77 -2.67
C ASP A 199 4.87 9.68 -3.38
N GLU A 200 5.65 8.61 -3.17
CA GLU A 200 6.94 8.33 -3.82
C GLU A 200 6.84 7.40 -5.02
N LEU A 201 5.69 6.75 -5.25
CA LEU A 201 5.51 5.83 -6.37
C LEU A 201 5.65 6.56 -7.70
N SER A 202 6.34 5.97 -8.67
CA SER A 202 6.41 6.53 -10.03
C SER A 202 5.03 6.55 -10.70
N GLU A 203 4.21 5.54 -10.44
CA GLU A 203 2.85 5.38 -10.94
C GLU A 203 1.89 5.13 -9.78
N LEU A 204 0.75 5.83 -9.78
CA LEU A 204 -0.29 5.60 -8.79
C LEU A 204 -1.06 4.31 -9.13
N PRO A 205 -1.65 3.64 -8.12
CA PRO A 205 -2.65 2.61 -8.37
C PRO A 205 -3.73 3.13 -9.34
N GLY A 206 -4.00 2.35 -10.41
CA GLY A 206 -4.79 2.79 -11.56
C GLY A 206 -6.30 2.93 -11.35
N GLU A 207 -6.78 2.82 -10.11
CA GLU A 207 -8.20 2.83 -9.74
C GLU A 207 -8.40 3.64 -8.45
N GLY A 208 -9.56 4.28 -8.32
CA GLY A 208 -9.99 4.91 -7.06
C GLY A 208 -10.00 6.44 -7.07
N SER A 209 -10.17 7.02 -5.88
CA SER A 209 -10.26 8.48 -5.66
C SER A 209 -8.98 9.06 -5.07
N LEU A 210 -7.90 8.26 -5.05
CA LEU A 210 -6.61 8.62 -4.46
C LEU A 210 -6.13 10.02 -4.85
N ALA A 211 -5.98 10.29 -6.14
CA ALA A 211 -5.50 11.60 -6.57
C ALA A 211 -6.49 12.73 -6.22
N THR A 212 -7.78 12.51 -6.51
CA THR A 212 -8.84 13.51 -6.35
C THR A 212 -9.03 13.95 -4.90
N ASP A 213 -8.92 13.03 -3.94
CA ASP A 213 -9.21 13.31 -2.53
C ASP A 213 -7.95 13.51 -1.67
N ARG A 214 -6.74 13.28 -2.19
CA ARG A 214 -5.47 13.33 -1.45
C ARG A 214 -5.29 14.57 -0.57
N ALA A 215 -5.58 15.75 -1.13
CA ALA A 215 -5.42 17.01 -0.41
C ALA A 215 -6.43 17.15 0.75
N LEU A 216 -7.68 16.74 0.51
CA LEU A 216 -8.73 16.77 1.54
C LEU A 216 -8.45 15.74 2.64
N VAL A 217 -8.04 14.54 2.27
CA VAL A 217 -7.63 13.49 3.21
C VAL A 217 -6.46 13.94 4.08
N GLY A 218 -5.43 14.53 3.47
CA GLY A 218 -4.31 15.12 4.21
C GLY A 218 -4.76 16.18 5.22
N ALA A 219 -5.65 17.09 4.79
CA ALA A 219 -6.19 18.13 5.66
C ALA A 219 -7.02 17.56 6.85
N ARG A 220 -7.74 16.45 6.65
CA ARG A 220 -8.48 15.78 7.73
C ARG A 220 -7.57 14.97 8.65
N LEU A 221 -6.58 14.26 8.11
CA LEU A 221 -5.60 13.55 8.91
C LEU A 221 -4.86 14.52 9.84
N ALA A 222 -4.48 15.71 9.35
CA ALA A 222 -3.80 16.73 10.15
C ALA A 222 -4.58 17.22 11.39
N LEU A 223 -5.89 16.96 11.47
CA LEU A 223 -6.73 17.27 12.64
C LEU A 223 -6.71 16.16 13.70
N LEU A 224 -6.28 14.95 13.34
CA LEU A 224 -6.19 13.83 14.25
C LEU A 224 -4.97 13.98 15.17
N PRO A 225 -5.05 13.51 16.43
CA PRO A 225 -3.91 13.56 17.34
C PRO A 225 -2.75 12.72 16.80
N THR A 226 -1.53 13.23 16.93
CA THR A 226 -0.33 12.45 16.59
C THR A 226 0.13 11.61 17.79
N SER A 227 0.49 10.35 17.55
CA SER A 227 1.13 9.55 18.60
C SER A 227 2.62 9.92 18.70
N ARG A 228 3.01 10.54 19.83
CA ARG A 228 4.41 10.93 20.09
C ARG A 228 5.35 9.72 20.30
N ALA A 229 4.79 8.53 20.50
CA ALA A 229 5.53 7.31 20.84
C ALA A 229 5.79 6.38 19.63
N ALA A 230 5.16 6.63 18.48
CA ALA A 230 5.28 5.78 17.29
C ALA A 230 6.40 6.24 16.33
N GLY A 231 7.46 6.83 16.87
CA GLY A 231 8.67 7.06 16.08
C GLY A 231 9.37 5.72 15.84
N ASP A 232 9.47 5.32 14.57
CA ASP A 232 10.43 4.34 14.04
C ASP A 232 10.42 2.92 14.62
N GLN A 233 9.32 2.40 15.15
CA GLN A 233 9.20 0.95 15.35
C GLN A 233 8.81 0.27 14.04
N ARG A 234 9.65 0.40 13.01
CA ARG A 234 9.56 -0.47 11.85
C ARG A 234 9.87 -1.88 12.33
N ALA A 235 9.00 -2.85 12.01
CA ALA A 235 9.31 -4.24 12.30
C ALA A 235 10.63 -4.59 11.60
N GLU A 236 11.66 -4.92 12.38
CA GLU A 236 12.92 -5.37 11.83
C GLU A 236 12.79 -6.83 11.38
N PRO A 237 13.43 -7.22 10.27
CA PRO A 237 13.51 -8.63 9.89
C PRO A 237 14.11 -9.47 11.03
N LEU A 238 13.65 -10.72 11.13
CA LEU A 238 14.15 -11.65 12.14
C LEU A 238 15.68 -11.81 12.05
N THR A 239 16.35 -11.79 13.20
CA THR A 239 17.75 -12.19 13.30
C THR A 239 17.93 -13.67 12.96
N ALA A 240 19.15 -14.09 12.58
CA ALA A 240 19.43 -15.49 12.27
C ALA A 240 19.08 -16.46 13.42
N ALA A 241 19.28 -16.03 14.67
CA ALA A 241 18.93 -16.80 15.86
C ALA A 241 17.40 -16.96 16.00
N GLU A 242 16.63 -15.89 15.78
CA GLU A 242 15.17 -15.93 15.82
C GLU A 242 14.59 -16.76 14.68
N ARG A 243 15.17 -16.66 13.47
CA ARG A 243 14.79 -17.53 12.33
C ARG A 243 14.98 -19.00 12.66
N THR A 244 16.15 -19.34 13.22
CA THR A 244 16.46 -20.73 13.62
C THR A 244 15.50 -21.24 14.69
N ASP A 245 15.21 -20.43 15.71
CA ASP A 245 14.25 -20.79 16.76
C ASP A 245 12.83 -20.96 16.21
N LEU A 246 12.39 -20.07 15.32
CA LEU A 246 11.07 -20.13 14.73
C LEU A 246 10.89 -21.40 13.87
N VAL A 247 11.88 -21.72 13.03
CA VAL A 247 11.89 -22.96 12.24
C VAL A 247 11.85 -24.18 13.16
N ARG A 248 12.67 -24.22 14.22
CA ARG A 248 12.63 -25.31 15.20
C ARG A 248 11.24 -25.47 15.83
N ARG A 249 10.60 -24.36 16.22
CA ARG A 249 9.24 -24.37 16.79
C ARG A 249 8.20 -24.87 15.80
N PHE A 250 8.32 -24.51 14.52
CA PHE A 250 7.46 -25.03 13.46
C PHE A 250 7.63 -26.55 13.28
N LEU A 251 8.87 -27.03 13.17
CA LEU A 251 9.14 -28.46 12.95
C LEU A 251 8.72 -29.34 14.14
N ALA A 252 8.66 -28.77 15.35
CA ALA A 252 8.12 -29.44 16.53
C ALA A 252 6.58 -29.33 16.68
N ALA A 253 5.91 -28.65 15.75
CA ALA A 253 4.47 -28.39 15.83
C ALA A 253 3.65 -29.49 15.12
N PRO A 254 2.38 -29.71 15.52
CA PRO A 254 1.51 -30.70 14.89
C PRO A 254 1.35 -30.53 13.37
N GLU A 255 1.46 -29.30 12.87
CA GLU A 255 1.37 -29.00 11.44
C GLU A 255 2.53 -29.60 10.64
N ALA A 256 3.75 -29.65 11.20
CA ALA A 256 4.86 -30.32 10.53
C ALA A 256 4.56 -31.81 10.33
N THR A 257 4.05 -32.48 11.37
CA THR A 257 3.60 -33.88 11.29
C THR A 257 2.41 -34.07 10.35
N GLN A 258 1.42 -33.18 10.39
CA GLN A 258 0.23 -33.23 9.53
C GLN A 258 0.61 -33.24 8.05
N PHE A 259 1.65 -32.49 7.67
CA PHE A 259 2.13 -32.40 6.30
C PHE A 259 3.33 -33.34 6.01
N GLY A 260 3.67 -34.23 6.95
CA GLY A 260 4.75 -35.22 6.80
C GLY A 260 6.13 -34.59 6.60
N LEU A 261 6.38 -33.47 7.28
CA LEU A 261 7.65 -32.71 7.22
C LEU A 261 8.62 -33.09 8.36
N ASP A 262 8.16 -33.89 9.33
CA ASP A 262 8.92 -34.37 10.49
C ASP A 262 9.60 -35.74 10.26
N SER A 263 9.26 -36.42 9.16
CA SER A 263 9.77 -37.74 8.81
C SER A 263 10.40 -37.78 7.41
N LEU A 264 11.07 -36.71 7.01
CA LEU A 264 11.79 -36.63 5.74
C LEU A 264 13.13 -37.37 5.84
N ASP A 265 13.56 -37.94 4.71
CA ASP A 265 14.88 -38.56 4.57
C ASP A 265 15.99 -37.48 4.55
N ASP A 266 17.24 -37.89 4.84
CA ASP A 266 18.37 -36.96 5.03
C ASP A 266 18.64 -36.05 3.81
N ASP A 267 18.36 -36.53 2.60
CA ASP A 267 18.46 -35.79 1.35
C ASP A 267 17.39 -34.68 1.24
N GLN A 268 16.15 -34.96 1.66
CA GLN A 268 15.04 -34.01 1.65
C GLN A 268 15.11 -32.95 2.76
N LEU A 269 15.91 -33.17 3.81
CA LEU A 269 16.09 -32.21 4.89
C LEU A 269 16.74 -30.90 4.40
N ALA A 270 17.68 -30.99 3.45
CA ALA A 270 18.30 -29.80 2.86
C ALA A 270 17.26 -28.95 2.12
N SER A 271 16.47 -29.57 1.24
CA SER A 271 15.38 -28.91 0.50
C SER A 271 14.31 -28.33 1.43
N LEU A 272 13.96 -29.03 2.52
CA LEU A 272 13.01 -28.51 3.52
C LEU A 272 13.53 -27.20 4.13
N HIS A 273 14.77 -27.18 4.59
CA HIS A 273 15.38 -25.99 5.19
C HIS A 273 15.53 -24.85 4.18
N PHE A 274 15.90 -25.17 2.94
CA PHE A 274 15.96 -24.20 1.85
C PHE A 274 14.59 -23.58 1.56
N CYS A 275 13.54 -24.40 1.39
CA CYS A 275 12.18 -23.95 1.19
C CYS A 275 11.69 -23.04 2.32
N LEU A 276 11.93 -23.42 3.58
CA LEU A 276 11.59 -22.58 4.75
C LEU A 276 12.36 -21.26 4.74
N GLY A 277 13.62 -21.27 4.30
CA GLY A 277 14.41 -20.08 4.05
C GLY A 277 13.71 -19.12 3.09
N LEU A 278 13.26 -19.64 1.94
CA LEU A 278 12.55 -18.86 0.91
C LEU A 278 11.25 -18.23 1.44
N LEU A 279 10.46 -18.97 2.23
CA LEU A 279 9.23 -18.44 2.84
C LEU A 279 9.52 -17.23 3.75
N LEU A 280 10.54 -17.37 4.61
CA LEU A 280 10.94 -16.31 5.52
C LEU A 280 11.53 -15.11 4.77
N ASP A 281 12.36 -15.36 3.76
CA ASP A 281 12.96 -14.30 2.93
C ASP A 281 11.89 -13.51 2.17
N HIS A 282 10.85 -14.19 1.66
CA HIS A 282 9.73 -13.52 1.01
C HIS A 282 9.01 -12.55 1.95
N THR A 283 8.62 -13.02 3.14
CA THR A 283 7.91 -12.16 4.13
C THR A 283 8.77 -11.01 4.64
N ALA A 284 10.10 -11.18 4.66
CA ALA A 284 11.04 -10.12 5.03
C ALA A 284 11.11 -8.98 4.01
N THR A 285 10.57 -9.14 2.79
CA THR A 285 10.53 -8.08 1.78
C THR A 285 9.42 -7.05 1.97
N PHE A 286 8.44 -7.31 2.85
CA PHE A 286 7.33 -6.40 3.09
C PHE A 286 7.74 -5.16 3.90
N THR A 287 6.95 -4.10 3.78
CA THR A 287 7.17 -2.85 4.53
C THR A 287 7.15 -3.07 6.05
N ASP A 288 6.24 -3.93 6.50
CA ASP A 288 6.13 -4.45 7.86
C ASP A 288 6.30 -5.99 7.84
N PRO A 289 7.53 -6.50 7.99
CA PRO A 289 7.81 -7.93 8.02
C PRO A 289 7.03 -8.66 9.12
N ASP A 290 6.23 -9.66 8.72
CA ASP A 290 5.62 -10.64 9.62
C ASP A 290 5.72 -12.04 8.99
N PRO A 291 6.61 -12.92 9.50
CA PRO A 291 6.80 -14.27 8.95
C PRO A 291 5.59 -15.19 9.15
N LEU A 292 4.65 -14.80 10.00
CA LEU A 292 3.40 -15.54 10.26
C LEU A 292 2.22 -14.99 9.44
N ARG A 293 2.39 -13.92 8.66
CA ARG A 293 1.33 -13.32 7.85
C ARG A 293 1.23 -14.01 6.49
N TRP A 294 0.57 -15.17 6.47
CA TRP A 294 0.25 -15.91 5.25
C TRP A 294 -1.24 -15.86 4.94
N SER A 295 -1.55 -15.48 3.70
CA SER A 295 -2.88 -15.34 3.13
C SER A 295 -2.92 -16.00 1.74
N PRO A 296 -4.09 -16.17 1.12
CA PRO A 296 -4.16 -16.58 -0.28
C PRO A 296 -3.36 -15.65 -1.20
N THR A 297 -3.42 -14.33 -0.96
CA THR A 297 -2.70 -13.32 -1.75
C THR A 297 -1.19 -13.47 -1.60
N VAL A 298 -0.69 -13.56 -0.36
CA VAL A 298 0.75 -13.73 -0.08
C VAL A 298 1.28 -15.04 -0.65
N ALA A 299 0.51 -16.13 -0.55
CA ALA A 299 0.86 -17.40 -1.18
C ALA A 299 1.00 -17.27 -2.70
N GLY A 300 0.10 -16.54 -3.36
CA GLY A 300 0.18 -16.25 -4.78
C GLY A 300 1.38 -15.39 -5.17
N LEU A 301 1.63 -14.31 -4.42
CA LEU A 301 2.81 -13.46 -4.61
C LEU A 301 4.11 -14.25 -4.48
N PHE A 302 4.14 -15.22 -3.57
CA PHE A 302 5.27 -16.11 -3.38
C PHE A 302 5.43 -17.12 -4.52
N LEU A 303 4.42 -18.00 -4.70
CA LEU A 303 4.50 -19.14 -5.62
C LEU A 303 4.50 -18.74 -7.09
N LEU A 304 3.77 -17.69 -7.47
CA LEU A 304 3.55 -17.36 -8.88
C LEU A 304 4.48 -16.25 -9.40
N ASP A 305 5.27 -15.62 -8.53
CA ASP A 305 6.15 -14.52 -8.94
C ASP A 305 7.48 -14.48 -8.19
N TRP A 306 7.46 -14.25 -6.87
CA TRP A 306 8.69 -13.95 -6.11
C TRP A 306 9.72 -15.08 -6.19
N VAL A 307 9.29 -16.33 -6.01
CA VAL A 307 10.23 -17.47 -5.96
C VAL A 307 10.97 -17.66 -7.27
N HIS A 308 10.27 -17.50 -8.41
CA HIS A 308 10.86 -17.65 -9.73
C HIS A 308 11.87 -16.54 -10.05
N ARG A 309 11.69 -15.35 -9.50
CA ARG A 309 12.60 -14.21 -9.70
C ARG A 309 13.81 -14.23 -8.77
N ARG A 310 13.75 -14.97 -7.66
CA ARG A 310 14.71 -14.86 -6.54
C ARG A 310 15.47 -16.14 -6.24
N ALA A 311 14.96 -17.30 -6.64
CA ALA A 311 15.58 -18.59 -6.37
C ALA A 311 15.65 -19.45 -7.63
N VAL A 312 16.73 -20.23 -7.74
CA VAL A 312 16.79 -21.39 -8.62
C VAL A 312 16.42 -22.59 -7.77
N LEU A 313 15.35 -23.29 -8.14
CA LEU A 313 14.91 -24.50 -7.46
C LEU A 313 15.44 -25.70 -8.24
N ASP A 314 15.96 -26.71 -7.56
CA ASP A 314 16.07 -28.02 -8.18
C ASP A 314 14.70 -28.72 -8.22
N MET A 315 14.67 -29.96 -8.72
CA MET A 315 13.42 -30.71 -8.86
C MET A 315 12.83 -31.12 -7.50
N ASP A 316 13.68 -31.39 -6.51
CA ASP A 316 13.26 -31.83 -5.18
C ASP A 316 12.72 -30.64 -4.38
N ASP A 317 13.39 -29.48 -4.46
CA ASP A 317 12.91 -28.20 -3.94
C ASP A 317 11.55 -27.84 -4.53
N ALA A 318 11.43 -27.89 -5.86
CA ALA A 318 10.18 -27.54 -6.54
C ALA A 318 9.04 -28.52 -6.17
N ALA A 319 9.32 -29.81 -6.04
CA ALA A 319 8.33 -30.79 -5.61
C ALA A 319 7.91 -30.58 -4.13
N LEU A 320 8.85 -30.16 -3.28
CA LEU A 320 8.65 -30.02 -1.85
C LEU A 320 7.98 -28.69 -1.44
N LEU A 321 8.27 -27.61 -2.16
CA LEU A 321 7.92 -26.25 -1.77
C LEU A 321 6.43 -26.02 -1.50
N PRO A 322 5.47 -26.48 -2.35
CA PRO A 322 4.05 -26.28 -2.05
C PRO A 322 3.60 -26.97 -0.76
N ARG A 323 4.15 -28.15 -0.46
CA ARG A 323 3.86 -28.89 0.78
C ARG A 323 4.40 -28.16 2.01
N VAL A 324 5.63 -27.63 1.91
CA VAL A 324 6.25 -26.83 2.98
C VAL A 324 5.44 -25.56 3.23
N LEU A 325 5.02 -24.87 2.17
CA LEU A 325 4.18 -23.67 2.27
C LEU A 325 2.85 -23.96 2.99
N ARG A 326 2.14 -25.04 2.62
CA ARG A 326 0.87 -25.40 3.27
C ARG A 326 1.06 -25.70 4.75
N GLY A 327 2.10 -26.46 5.11
CA GLY A 327 2.45 -26.72 6.51
C GLY A 327 2.78 -25.45 7.29
N TRP A 328 3.62 -24.59 6.72
CA TRP A 328 3.99 -23.32 7.34
C TRP A 328 2.79 -22.39 7.51
N ALA A 329 1.97 -22.23 6.47
CA ALA A 329 0.77 -21.39 6.49
C ALA A 329 -0.26 -21.87 7.52
N ALA A 330 -0.44 -23.20 7.68
CA ALA A 330 -1.28 -23.76 8.72
C ALA A 330 -0.76 -23.43 10.13
N TYR A 331 0.55 -23.60 10.35
CA TYR A 331 1.20 -23.24 11.62
C TYR A 331 1.06 -21.76 11.93
N ALA A 332 1.35 -20.92 10.94
CA ALA A 332 1.25 -19.46 11.02
C ALA A 332 -0.20 -19.02 11.32
N GLY A 333 -1.17 -19.61 10.63
CA GLY A 333 -2.59 -19.38 10.85
C GLY A 333 -3.02 -19.70 12.29
N ARG A 334 -2.61 -20.86 12.84
CA ARG A 334 -2.89 -21.19 14.24
C ARG A 334 -2.23 -20.20 15.20
N LYS A 335 -0.98 -19.79 14.95
CA LYS A 335 -0.26 -18.83 15.81
C LYS A 335 -0.90 -17.45 15.82
N ARG A 336 -1.52 -17.05 14.70
CA ARG A 336 -2.27 -15.80 14.58
C ARG A 336 -3.75 -15.93 14.97
N GLY A 337 -4.21 -17.12 15.36
CA GLY A 337 -5.58 -17.36 15.80
C GLY A 337 -6.61 -17.31 14.67
N LEU A 338 -6.20 -17.63 13.43
CA LEU A 338 -7.13 -17.72 12.30
C LEU A 338 -8.18 -18.81 12.55
N SER A 339 -9.40 -18.58 12.05
CA SER A 339 -10.47 -19.57 12.07
C SER A 339 -10.12 -20.77 11.18
N ALA A 340 -10.78 -21.91 11.42
CA ALA A 340 -10.60 -23.09 10.57
C ALA A 340 -10.98 -22.79 9.10
N ALA A 341 -12.00 -21.96 8.86
CA ALA A 341 -12.41 -21.55 7.53
C ALA A 341 -11.35 -20.68 6.84
N ALA A 342 -10.74 -19.73 7.55
CA ALA A 342 -9.64 -18.92 7.04
C ALA A 342 -8.42 -19.78 6.71
N ALA A 343 -8.03 -20.70 7.60
CA ALA A 343 -6.93 -21.63 7.35
C ALA A 343 -7.20 -22.54 6.13
N ALA A 344 -8.42 -23.08 6.01
CA ALA A 344 -8.83 -23.88 4.85
C ALA A 344 -8.81 -23.08 3.54
N ARG A 345 -9.13 -21.77 3.59
CA ARG A 345 -9.06 -20.90 2.41
C ARG A 345 -7.62 -20.73 1.92
N VAL A 346 -6.66 -20.56 2.83
CA VAL A 346 -5.24 -20.49 2.46
C VAL A 346 -4.76 -21.80 1.86
N ASP A 347 -5.10 -22.92 2.51
CA ASP A 347 -4.72 -24.27 2.04
C ASP A 347 -5.26 -24.57 0.63
N ALA A 348 -6.54 -24.28 0.39
CA ALA A 348 -7.17 -24.45 -0.91
C ALA A 348 -6.54 -23.55 -1.99
N ALA A 349 -6.28 -22.28 -1.67
CA ALA A 349 -5.64 -21.37 -2.61
C ALA A 349 -4.23 -21.84 -3.03
N VAL A 350 -3.45 -22.37 -2.07
CA VAL A 350 -2.13 -22.94 -2.40
C VAL A 350 -2.28 -24.15 -3.32
N ASP A 351 -3.21 -25.06 -3.03
CA ASP A 351 -3.48 -26.25 -3.85
C ASP A 351 -3.86 -25.89 -5.30
N GLU A 352 -4.71 -24.88 -5.47
CA GLU A 352 -5.14 -24.35 -6.77
C GLU A 352 -3.98 -23.72 -7.57
N MET A 353 -2.97 -23.17 -6.89
CA MET A 353 -1.80 -22.53 -7.53
C MET A 353 -0.73 -23.52 -7.97
N VAL A 354 -0.71 -24.77 -7.45
CA VAL A 354 0.34 -25.76 -7.73
C VAL A 354 0.55 -26.02 -9.23
N PRO A 355 -0.50 -26.22 -10.07
CA PRO A 355 -0.30 -26.47 -11.49
C PRO A 355 0.39 -25.31 -12.22
N GLU A 356 0.04 -24.07 -11.89
CA GLU A 356 0.66 -22.89 -12.50
C GLU A 356 2.08 -22.68 -12.00
N PHE A 357 2.34 -22.90 -10.71
CA PHE A 357 3.71 -22.93 -10.16
C PHE A 357 4.60 -23.94 -10.91
N ALA A 358 4.12 -25.17 -11.13
CA ALA A 358 4.87 -26.20 -11.86
C ALA A 358 5.12 -25.79 -13.33
N ARG A 359 4.13 -25.14 -13.97
CA ARG A 359 4.30 -24.59 -15.31
C ARG A 359 5.37 -23.51 -15.33
N LEU A 360 5.32 -22.53 -14.43
CA LEU A 360 6.28 -21.42 -14.36
C LEU A 360 7.69 -21.88 -14.01
N TYR A 361 7.81 -22.87 -13.13
CA TYR A 361 9.07 -23.53 -12.83
C TYR A 361 9.71 -24.15 -14.08
N SER A 362 8.92 -24.93 -14.83
CA SER A 362 9.41 -25.66 -16.02
C SER A 362 9.68 -24.76 -17.22
N THR A 363 8.88 -23.71 -17.44
CA THR A 363 9.09 -22.78 -18.56
C THR A 363 10.16 -21.74 -18.29
N GLY A 364 10.40 -21.40 -17.01
CA GLY A 364 11.31 -20.31 -16.64
C GLY A 364 10.82 -18.91 -17.02
N GLU A 365 9.56 -18.77 -17.45
CA GLU A 365 8.97 -17.53 -17.98
C GLU A 365 9.08 -16.33 -17.02
N ARG A 366 9.06 -16.60 -15.71
CA ARG A 366 9.11 -15.58 -14.64
C ARG A 366 10.50 -15.38 -14.04
N ARG A 367 11.54 -16.04 -14.57
CA ARG A 367 12.91 -15.89 -14.05
C ARG A 367 13.42 -14.47 -14.29
N SER A 368 14.10 -13.92 -13.29
CA SER A 368 14.88 -12.71 -13.52
C SER A 368 16.09 -13.04 -14.42
N PRO A 369 16.70 -12.07 -15.12
CA PRO A 369 17.91 -12.33 -15.90
C PRO A 369 19.03 -13.00 -15.10
N ALA A 370 19.22 -12.56 -13.85
CA ALA A 370 20.20 -13.16 -12.94
C ALA A 370 19.85 -14.62 -12.60
N THR A 371 18.58 -14.91 -12.26
CA THR A 371 18.13 -16.27 -11.96
C THR A 371 18.22 -17.18 -13.18
N ALA A 372 17.94 -16.66 -14.38
CA ALA A 372 18.08 -17.40 -15.63
C ALA A 372 19.55 -17.77 -15.90
N ALA A 373 20.48 -16.83 -15.69
CA ALA A 373 21.91 -17.08 -15.82
C ALA A 373 22.42 -18.16 -14.84
N VAL A 374 22.01 -18.09 -13.56
CA VAL A 374 22.38 -19.12 -12.57
C VAL A 374 21.78 -20.48 -12.93
N ALA A 375 20.52 -20.52 -13.39
CA ALA A 375 19.89 -21.77 -13.82
C ALA A 375 20.61 -22.39 -15.03
N GLN A 376 21.08 -21.57 -15.96
CA GLN A 376 21.87 -22.04 -17.11
C GLN A 376 23.23 -22.59 -16.67
N LEU A 377 23.93 -21.87 -15.78
CA LEU A 377 25.19 -22.30 -15.21
C LEU A 377 25.08 -23.68 -14.53
N LEU A 378 24.04 -23.88 -13.73
CA LEU A 378 23.77 -25.18 -13.09
C LEU A 378 23.39 -26.26 -14.10
N ALA A 379 22.62 -25.93 -15.15
CA ALA A 379 22.28 -26.86 -16.23
C ALA A 379 23.51 -27.32 -17.02
N ASP A 380 24.53 -26.46 -17.12
CA ASP A 380 25.82 -26.76 -17.75
C ASP A 380 26.76 -27.56 -16.82
N GLY A 381 26.30 -27.89 -15.60
CA GLY A 381 27.04 -28.70 -14.63
C GLY A 381 28.15 -27.93 -13.91
N VAL A 382 28.09 -26.60 -13.93
CA VAL A 382 29.06 -25.74 -13.25
C VAL A 382 28.63 -25.53 -11.82
N ASP A 383 29.56 -25.70 -10.88
CA ASP A 383 29.33 -25.38 -9.48
C ASP A 383 29.52 -23.88 -9.26
N PRO A 384 28.47 -23.11 -8.87
CA PRO A 384 28.58 -21.68 -8.63
C PRO A 384 29.48 -21.34 -7.43
N ASP A 385 29.73 -22.29 -6.52
CA ASP A 385 30.63 -22.11 -5.38
C ASP A 385 32.10 -22.46 -5.71
N ASP A 386 32.39 -22.89 -6.95
CA ASP A 386 33.75 -23.06 -7.49
C ASP A 386 34.14 -21.86 -8.39
N PRO A 387 34.96 -20.92 -7.89
CA PRO A 387 35.34 -19.73 -8.65
C PRO A 387 36.04 -20.04 -9.97
N ALA A 388 36.76 -21.16 -10.07
CA ALA A 388 37.49 -21.52 -11.29
C ALA A 388 36.54 -22.06 -12.37
N ALA A 389 35.51 -22.81 -11.97
CA ALA A 389 34.48 -23.30 -12.88
C ALA A 389 33.58 -22.16 -13.37
N LEU A 390 33.24 -21.22 -12.48
CA LEU A 390 32.49 -20.01 -12.78
C LEU A 390 33.23 -19.10 -13.79
N ASP A 391 34.52 -18.81 -13.55
CA ASP A 391 35.33 -17.96 -14.44
C ASP A 391 35.48 -18.58 -15.84
N ALA A 392 35.67 -19.91 -15.92
CA ALA A 392 35.75 -20.63 -17.18
C ALA A 392 34.44 -20.56 -17.98
N TRP A 393 33.29 -20.72 -17.32
CA TRP A 393 31.98 -20.62 -17.95
C TRP A 393 31.66 -19.19 -18.42
N ILE A 394 32.04 -18.15 -17.65
CA ILE A 394 31.89 -16.74 -18.04
C ILE A 394 32.74 -16.41 -19.28
N GLU A 395 33.97 -16.93 -19.34
CA GLU A 395 34.86 -16.77 -20.50
C GLU A 395 34.24 -17.39 -21.76
N GLU A 396 33.65 -18.58 -21.64
CA GLU A 396 33.07 -19.35 -22.74
C GLU A 396 31.74 -18.75 -23.23
N ASN A 397 30.91 -18.20 -22.33
CA ASN A 397 29.59 -17.63 -22.65
C ASN A 397 29.57 -16.10 -22.84
N ARG A 398 30.74 -15.45 -22.83
CA ARG A 398 30.87 -13.99 -22.92
C ARG A 398 30.14 -13.37 -24.12
N HIS A 399 30.14 -14.06 -25.27
CA HIS A 399 29.53 -13.56 -26.50
C HIS A 399 27.99 -13.61 -26.48
N HIS A 400 27.39 -14.52 -25.71
CA HIS A 400 25.94 -14.63 -25.55
C HIS A 400 25.40 -13.63 -24.53
N LEU A 401 26.18 -13.29 -23.50
CA LEU A 401 25.82 -12.32 -22.46
C LEU A 401 25.80 -10.87 -22.97
N THR A 402 26.51 -10.55 -24.06
CA THR A 402 26.57 -9.20 -24.64
C THR A 402 25.46 -8.89 -25.65
N ASP A 403 24.80 -9.90 -26.22
CA ASP A 403 23.78 -9.72 -27.26
C ASP A 403 22.35 -9.58 -26.71
N GLU A 404 22.09 -9.97 -25.45
CA GLU A 404 20.78 -9.79 -24.78
C GLU A 404 20.64 -8.45 -24.02
N GLY A 405 21.65 -7.58 -24.11
CA GLY A 405 21.70 -6.28 -23.43
C GLY A 405 21.35 -5.06 -24.28
N SER A 406 20.79 -5.23 -25.49
CA SER A 406 20.47 -4.12 -26.40
C SER A 406 19.01 -4.00 -26.81
#